data_AF-A0A9W9DJC7-F1
#
_entry.id   AF-A0A9W9DJC7-F1
#
_cell.length_a   1.000
_cell.length_b   1.000
_cell.length_c   1.000
_cell.angle_alpha   90.00
_cell.angle_beta   90.00
_cell.angle_gamma   90.00
#
_symmetry.space_group_name_H-M   'P 1'
#
loop_
_entity.id
_entity.type
_entity.pdbx_description
1 polymer ?
#
loop_
_entity_poly.entity_id
_entity_poly.type
_entity_poly.pdbx_seq_one_letter_code
_entity_poly.pdbx_strand_id
1 'polypeptide(L)'
;MLRVLETLNHSSATTDFTAQSANLTQWIQEIISAAWLYQTENGTLLNTIDDSTSFADSSGTALLASVTYRMAVYSNDTSLIPYADKAFQLVQSNIDEYGWLRNTVDPETFDSPSATNSSSPEGQAFVLLLQAAYRDYAESVASGLVIPPSNSTSSGSEGSGDDDDDGSIARRCHLVRR
;
A
#
# COMPACT_ATOMS: atom_id res chain seq x y z
N MET A 1 -0.34 -12.48 2.63
CA MET A 1 -0.07 -13.02 1.28
C MET A 1 1.14 -12.37 0.62
N LEU A 2 1.23 -11.03 0.57
CA LEU A 2 2.34 -10.31 -0.08
C LEU A 2 3.74 -10.80 0.32
N ARG A 3 4.03 -11.01 1.61
CA ARG A 3 5.33 -11.55 2.03
C ARG A 3 5.67 -12.89 1.37
N VAL A 4 4.69 -13.77 1.21
CA VAL A 4 4.89 -15.08 0.57
C VAL A 4 5.18 -14.91 -0.93
N LEU A 5 4.42 -14.04 -1.60
CA LEU A 5 4.65 -13.68 -3.00
C LEU A 5 6.09 -13.16 -3.20
N GLU A 6 6.53 -12.21 -2.38
CA GLU A 6 7.89 -11.67 -2.45
C GLU A 6 8.95 -12.74 -2.15
N THR A 7 8.75 -13.58 -1.13
CA THR A 7 9.68 -14.69 -0.86
C THR A 7 9.81 -15.63 -2.06
N LEU A 8 8.70 -15.96 -2.74
CA LEU A 8 8.73 -16.79 -3.95
C LEU A 8 9.49 -16.10 -5.10
N ASN A 9 9.24 -14.81 -5.33
CA ASN A 9 9.91 -14.02 -6.37
C ASN A 9 11.43 -13.89 -6.15
N HIS A 10 11.87 -13.93 -4.89
CA HIS A 10 13.27 -13.84 -4.51
C HIS A 10 13.93 -15.20 -4.19
N SER A 11 13.24 -16.32 -4.46
CA SER A 11 13.75 -17.67 -4.21
C SER A 11 14.19 -18.38 -5.50
N SER A 12 14.87 -19.52 -5.36
CA SER A 12 15.15 -20.40 -6.51
C SER A 12 13.91 -21.13 -7.04
N ALA A 13 12.77 -21.06 -6.33
CA ALA A 13 11.55 -21.78 -6.66
C ALA A 13 10.54 -20.94 -7.46
N THR A 14 10.91 -19.73 -7.90
CA THR A 14 9.99 -18.81 -8.60
C THR A 14 9.32 -19.46 -9.81
N THR A 15 10.08 -20.21 -10.62
CA THR A 15 9.55 -20.89 -11.82
C THR A 15 8.56 -21.99 -11.48
N ASP A 16 8.79 -22.70 -10.38
CA ASP A 16 7.97 -23.84 -9.94
C ASP A 16 6.61 -23.38 -9.41
N PHE A 17 6.53 -22.15 -8.90
CA PHE A 17 5.33 -21.58 -8.28
C PHE A 17 4.74 -20.40 -9.07
N THR A 18 4.92 -20.39 -10.40
CA THR A 18 4.41 -19.29 -11.26
C THR A 18 2.89 -19.10 -11.12
N ALA A 19 2.12 -20.19 -11.17
CA ALA A 19 0.66 -20.13 -11.07
C ALA A 19 0.20 -19.68 -9.67
N GLN A 20 0.88 -20.13 -8.62
CA GLN A 20 0.57 -19.76 -7.23
C GLN A 20 0.93 -18.30 -6.97
N SER A 21 2.02 -17.80 -7.55
CA SER A 21 2.39 -16.38 -7.49
C SER A 21 1.32 -15.52 -8.17
N ALA A 22 0.82 -15.94 -9.35
CA ALA A 22 -0.30 -15.26 -10.00
C ALA A 22 -1.57 -15.24 -9.14
N ASN A 23 -1.93 -16.38 -8.52
CA ASN A 23 -3.07 -16.44 -7.60
C ASN A 23 -2.88 -15.52 -6.38
N LEU A 24 -1.70 -15.50 -5.77
CA LEU A 24 -1.40 -14.63 -4.64
C LEU A 24 -1.52 -13.15 -5.03
N THR A 25 -0.97 -12.76 -6.19
CA THR A 25 -1.09 -11.40 -6.72
C THR A 25 -2.56 -11.02 -6.90
N GLN A 26 -3.36 -11.88 -7.53
CA GLN A 26 -4.79 -11.64 -7.74
C GLN A 26 -5.55 -11.51 -6.41
N TRP A 27 -5.37 -12.43 -5.48
CA TRP A 27 -6.07 -12.39 -4.19
C TRP A 27 -5.67 -11.18 -3.36
N ILE A 28 -4.40 -10.76 -3.40
CA ILE A 28 -3.99 -9.51 -2.73
C ILE A 28 -4.74 -8.33 -3.34
N GLN A 29 -4.75 -8.22 -4.67
CA GLN A 29 -5.41 -7.13 -5.39
C GLN A 29 -6.91 -7.10 -5.09
N GLU A 30 -7.58 -8.25 -5.10
CA GLU A 30 -9.01 -8.37 -4.76
C GLU A 30 -9.29 -7.87 -3.34
N ILE A 31 -8.49 -8.29 -2.36
CA ILE A 31 -8.67 -7.87 -0.96
C ILE A 31 -8.48 -6.36 -0.79
N ILE A 32 -7.38 -5.79 -1.30
CA ILE A 32 -7.15 -4.35 -1.12
C ILE A 32 -8.19 -3.52 -1.89
N SER A 33 -8.59 -3.96 -3.09
CA SER A 33 -9.63 -3.28 -3.87
C SER A 33 -10.97 -3.28 -3.13
N ALA A 34 -11.38 -4.42 -2.58
CA ALA A 34 -12.62 -4.54 -1.82
C ALA A 34 -12.56 -3.75 -0.49
N ALA A 35 -11.43 -3.82 0.21
CA ALA A 35 -11.25 -3.10 1.47
C ALA A 35 -11.37 -1.58 1.30
N TRP A 36 -10.78 -1.02 0.24
CA TRP A 36 -10.83 0.42 0.00
C TRP A 36 -12.21 0.97 -0.37
N LEU A 37 -13.17 0.11 -0.75
CA LEU A 37 -14.58 0.52 -0.92
C LEU A 37 -15.23 0.97 0.39
N TYR A 38 -14.69 0.55 1.54
CA TYR A 38 -15.18 0.87 2.87
C TYR A 38 -14.34 1.95 3.56
N GLN A 39 -13.38 2.57 2.87
CA GLN A 39 -12.60 3.65 3.44
C GLN A 39 -13.50 4.85 3.78
N THR A 40 -13.44 5.28 5.03
CA THR A 40 -14.19 6.44 5.51
C THR A 40 -13.64 7.75 4.92
N GLU A 41 -14.40 8.82 5.09
CA GLU A 41 -14.04 10.14 4.54
C GLU A 41 -12.72 10.69 5.11
N ASN A 42 -12.32 10.33 6.33
CA ASN A 42 -11.03 10.72 6.91
C ASN A 42 -9.88 9.76 6.55
N GLY A 43 -10.13 8.69 5.78
CA GLY A 43 -9.10 7.73 5.33
C GLY A 43 -8.99 6.45 6.16
N THR A 44 -9.82 6.31 7.20
CA THR A 44 -9.80 5.17 8.12
C THR A 44 -10.53 3.96 7.53
N LEU A 45 -10.12 2.77 7.97
CA LEU A 45 -10.93 1.56 7.92
C LEU A 45 -11.35 1.19 9.34
N LEU A 46 -12.58 0.68 9.47
CA LEU A 46 -13.09 0.20 10.74
C LEU A 46 -12.56 -1.20 11.06
N ASN A 47 -12.52 -1.56 12.34
CA ASN A 47 -12.07 -2.88 12.81
C ASN A 47 -12.91 -4.01 12.19
N THR A 48 -14.21 -3.78 12.09
CA THR A 48 -15.12 -4.58 11.25
C THR A 48 -15.47 -3.73 10.03
N ILE A 49 -14.83 -4.05 8.91
CA ILE A 49 -14.72 -3.15 7.76
C ILE A 49 -16.07 -2.73 7.14
N ASP A 50 -17.07 -3.61 7.20
CA ASP A 50 -18.40 -3.42 6.62
C ASP A 50 -19.49 -3.09 7.64
N ASP A 51 -19.13 -2.96 8.92
CA ASP A 51 -20.05 -2.57 9.99
C ASP A 51 -19.79 -1.12 10.43
N SER A 52 -20.69 -0.22 10.02
CA SER A 52 -20.63 1.20 10.37
C SER A 52 -20.72 1.51 11.87
N THR A 53 -21.11 0.54 12.71
CA THR A 53 -21.14 0.68 14.16
C THR A 53 -19.83 0.28 14.84
N SER A 54 -18.91 -0.32 14.07
CA SER A 54 -17.57 -0.68 14.53
C SER A 54 -16.69 0.56 14.73
N PHE A 55 -15.60 0.38 15.46
CA PHE A 55 -14.68 1.47 15.78
C PHE A 55 -13.56 1.59 14.74
N ALA A 56 -12.98 2.78 14.66
CA ALA A 56 -11.83 3.08 13.82
C ALA A 56 -10.60 2.25 14.20
N ASP A 57 -9.96 1.60 13.23
CA ASP A 57 -8.70 0.89 13.45
C ASP A 57 -7.57 1.43 12.55
N SER A 58 -6.68 2.21 13.17
CA SER A 58 -5.51 2.77 12.51
C SER A 58 -4.43 1.70 12.24
N SER A 59 -4.40 0.59 12.99
CA SER A 59 -3.45 -0.50 12.75
C SER A 59 -3.74 -1.21 11.43
N GLY A 60 -4.97 -1.71 11.26
CA GLY A 60 -5.42 -2.34 10.03
C GLY A 60 -5.37 -1.40 8.83
N THR A 61 -5.72 -0.12 9.05
CA THR A 61 -5.56 0.94 8.03
C THR A 61 -4.11 1.08 7.58
N ALA A 62 -3.15 1.13 8.51
CA ALA A 62 -1.72 1.22 8.19
C ALA A 62 -1.22 -0.02 7.43
N LEU A 63 -1.66 -1.22 7.84
CA LEU A 63 -1.30 -2.47 7.19
C LEU A 63 -1.78 -2.51 5.74
N LEU A 64 -3.04 -2.19 5.48
CA LEU A 64 -3.60 -2.21 4.11
C LEU A 64 -2.98 -1.14 3.22
N ALA A 65 -2.68 0.04 3.76
CA ALA A 65 -1.94 1.07 3.04
C ALA A 65 -0.52 0.58 2.67
N SER A 66 0.17 -0.09 3.59
CA SER A 66 1.49 -0.68 3.33
C SER A 66 1.46 -1.69 2.19
N VAL A 67 0.48 -2.61 2.21
CA VAL A 67 0.28 -3.61 1.14
C VAL A 67 -0.02 -2.93 -0.19
N THR A 68 -0.81 -1.85 -0.19
CA THR A 68 -1.19 -1.13 -1.41
C THR A 68 0.00 -0.46 -2.08
N TYR A 69 0.87 0.23 -1.32
CA TYR A 69 2.10 0.80 -1.88
C TYR A 69 3.04 -0.28 -2.43
N ARG A 70 3.18 -1.40 -1.72
CA ARG A 70 4.01 -2.52 -2.19
C ARG A 70 3.46 -3.15 -3.46
N MET A 71 2.15 -3.33 -3.55
CA MET A 71 1.50 -3.83 -4.76
C MET A 71 1.68 -2.87 -5.93
N ALA A 72 1.61 -1.55 -5.72
CA ALA A 72 1.89 -0.58 -6.77
C ALA A 72 3.32 -0.68 -7.31
N VAL A 73 4.31 -0.93 -6.45
CA VAL A 73 5.70 -1.20 -6.88
C VAL A 73 5.80 -2.54 -7.62
N TYR A 74 5.10 -3.56 -7.14
CA TYR A 74 5.14 -4.91 -7.69
C TYR A 74 4.48 -5.03 -9.07
N SER A 75 3.26 -4.49 -9.24
CA SER A 75 2.44 -4.64 -10.44
C SER A 75 2.45 -3.43 -11.37
N ASN A 76 3.00 -2.30 -10.92
CA ASN A 76 2.88 -0.99 -11.58
C ASN A 76 1.42 -0.50 -11.75
N ASP A 77 0.47 -1.10 -11.02
CA ASP A 77 -0.91 -0.62 -10.93
C ASP A 77 -1.02 0.40 -9.79
N THR A 78 -1.20 1.67 -10.14
CA THR A 78 -1.30 2.78 -9.18
C THR A 78 -2.74 3.23 -8.92
N SER A 79 -3.74 2.52 -9.43
CA SER A 79 -5.16 2.88 -9.28
C SER A 79 -5.63 3.04 -7.83
N LEU A 80 -5.01 2.31 -6.90
CA LEU A 80 -5.35 2.33 -5.48
C LEU A 80 -4.48 3.27 -4.62
N ILE A 81 -3.48 3.93 -5.21
CA ILE A 81 -2.59 4.85 -4.47
C ILE A 81 -3.35 5.99 -3.78
N PRO A 82 -4.38 6.62 -4.38
CA PRO A 82 -5.12 7.69 -3.68
C PRO A 82 -5.72 7.25 -2.34
N TYR A 83 -6.17 6.00 -2.22
CA TYR A 83 -6.68 5.45 -0.96
C TYR A 83 -5.56 5.23 0.06
N ALA A 84 -4.41 4.73 -0.41
CA ALA A 84 -3.22 4.53 0.42
C ALA A 84 -2.63 5.86 0.91
N ASP A 85 -2.60 6.91 0.08
CA ASP A 85 -2.18 8.27 0.45
C ASP A 85 -3.06 8.84 1.56
N LYS A 86 -4.37 8.67 1.44
CA LYS A 86 -5.34 9.14 2.44
C LYS A 86 -5.19 8.39 3.77
N ALA A 87 -5.01 7.08 3.72
CA ALA A 87 -4.71 6.26 4.89
C ALA A 87 -3.37 6.65 5.52
N PHE A 88 -2.34 6.95 4.71
CA PHE A 88 -1.03 7.40 5.18
C PHE A 88 -1.10 8.74 5.92
N GLN A 89 -1.91 9.69 5.42
CA GLN A 89 -2.16 10.97 6.08
C GLN A 89 -2.90 10.79 7.41
N LEU A 90 -3.93 9.95 7.44
CA LEU A 90 -4.63 9.61 8.69
C LEU A 90 -3.67 9.03 9.72
N VAL A 91 -2.89 8.00 9.34
CA VAL A 91 -1.98 7.31 10.26
C VAL A 91 -0.96 8.29 10.83
N GLN A 92 -0.39 9.18 10.00
CA GLN A 92 0.50 10.24 10.49
C GLN A 92 -0.20 11.15 11.52
N SER A 93 -1.44 11.56 11.26
CA SER A 93 -2.19 12.43 12.18
C SER A 93 -2.58 11.74 13.50
N ASN A 94 -2.61 10.41 13.53
CA ASN A 94 -2.94 9.61 14.70
C ASN A 94 -1.70 9.17 15.51
N ILE A 95 -0.50 9.59 15.14
CA ILE A 95 0.71 9.41 15.95
C ILE A 95 0.82 10.58 16.92
N ASP A 96 0.91 10.29 18.21
CA ASP A 96 1.05 11.33 19.24
C ASP A 96 2.48 11.87 19.38
N GLU A 97 2.66 12.82 20.31
CA GLU A 97 3.94 13.47 20.59
C GLU A 97 5.04 12.51 21.09
N TYR A 98 4.67 11.33 21.57
CA TYR A 98 5.60 10.30 22.04
C TYR A 98 5.91 9.26 20.95
N GLY A 99 5.30 9.38 19.77
CA GLY A 99 5.44 8.42 18.68
C GLY A 99 4.47 7.23 18.77
N TRP A 100 3.46 7.29 19.64
CA TRP A 100 2.47 6.22 19.76
C TRP A 100 1.31 6.40 18.78
N LEU A 101 1.07 5.41 17.93
CA LEU A 101 -0.13 5.30 17.12
C LEU A 101 -1.35 5.13 18.04
N ARG A 102 -2.37 5.96 17.81
CA ARG A 102 -3.65 5.95 18.52
C ARG A 102 -4.76 5.35 17.65
N ASN A 103 -5.93 5.14 18.27
CA ASN A 103 -7.10 4.53 17.62
C ASN A 103 -6.78 3.16 17.01
N THR A 104 -6.17 2.29 17.80
CA THR A 104 -5.81 0.91 17.43
C THR A 104 -6.74 -0.08 18.12
N VAL A 105 -6.98 -1.23 17.52
CA VAL A 105 -7.59 -2.38 18.21
C VAL A 105 -6.72 -2.89 19.37
N ASP A 106 -7.33 -3.37 20.45
CA ASP A 106 -6.65 -4.09 21.52
C ASP A 106 -6.18 -5.47 21.00
N PRO A 107 -4.86 -5.76 21.01
CA PRO A 107 -4.32 -7.00 20.44
C PRO A 107 -4.63 -8.26 21.26
N GLU A 108 -5.23 -8.14 22.45
CA GLU A 108 -5.60 -9.28 23.28
C GLU A 108 -7.09 -9.65 23.12
N THR A 109 -7.97 -8.68 22.87
CA THR A 109 -9.42 -8.92 22.75
C THR A 109 -9.94 -8.86 21.31
N PHE A 110 -9.29 -8.08 20.44
CA PHE A 110 -9.63 -7.89 19.02
C PHE A 110 -11.01 -7.27 18.71
N ASP A 111 -11.87 -7.13 19.72
CA ASP A 111 -13.24 -6.63 19.63
C ASP A 111 -13.42 -5.28 20.34
N SER A 112 -12.35 -4.74 20.92
CA SER A 112 -12.36 -3.48 21.63
C SER A 112 -11.20 -2.57 21.22
N PRO A 113 -11.36 -1.24 21.26
CA PRO A 113 -10.25 -0.32 21.08
C PRO A 113 -9.22 -0.46 22.20
N SER A 114 -7.94 -0.26 21.87
CA SER A 114 -6.87 -0.12 22.86
C SER A 114 -7.20 0.99 23.87
N ALA A 115 -6.95 0.74 25.15
CA ALA A 115 -7.11 1.74 26.19
C ALA A 115 -6.26 3.00 25.93
N THR A 116 -6.72 4.16 26.40
CA THR A 116 -6.07 5.47 26.14
C THR A 116 -4.62 5.55 26.61
N ASN A 117 -4.23 4.78 27.62
CA ASN A 117 -2.86 4.70 28.14
C ASN A 117 -2.11 3.44 27.68
N SER A 118 -2.68 2.69 26.74
CA SER A 118 -2.06 1.51 26.13
C SER A 118 -1.49 1.86 24.75
N SER A 119 -0.64 0.98 24.25
CA SER A 119 -0.05 1.08 22.92
C SER A 119 -0.06 -0.30 22.28
N SER A 120 -0.37 -0.37 20.99
CA SER A 120 -0.37 -1.62 20.24
C SER A 120 1.02 -1.88 19.64
N PRO A 121 1.76 -2.92 20.08
CA PRO A 121 3.02 -3.29 19.44
C PRO A 121 2.83 -3.67 17.96
N GLU A 122 1.69 -4.27 17.63
CA GLU A 122 1.30 -4.60 16.26
C GLU A 122 1.07 -3.34 15.42
N GLY A 123 0.31 -2.38 15.94
CA GLY A 123 0.09 -1.08 15.28
C GLY A 123 1.40 -0.35 15.00
N GLN A 124 2.33 -0.37 15.95
CA GLN A 124 3.66 0.21 15.77
C GLN A 124 4.48 -0.47 14.68
N ALA A 125 4.45 -1.80 14.63
CA ALA A 125 5.09 -2.54 13.56
C ALA A 125 4.50 -2.17 12.19
N PHE A 126 3.18 -1.98 12.12
CA PHE A 126 2.50 -1.62 10.87
C PHE A 126 2.79 -0.19 10.41
N VAL A 127 3.02 0.76 11.33
CA VAL A 127 3.54 2.10 10.97
C VAL A 127 4.90 1.98 10.29
N LEU A 128 5.79 1.14 10.79
CA LEU A 128 7.11 0.93 10.16
C LEU A 128 7.01 0.25 8.80
N LEU A 129 6.12 -0.73 8.66
CA LEU A 129 5.84 -1.36 7.35
C LEU A 129 5.27 -0.35 6.35
N LEU A 130 4.35 0.50 6.80
CA LEU A 130 3.75 1.56 5.99
C LEU A 130 4.80 2.56 5.52
N GLN A 131 5.62 3.08 6.44
CA GLN A 131 6.66 4.05 6.11
C GLN A 131 7.69 3.48 5.14
N ALA A 132 8.11 2.23 5.35
CA ALA A 132 9.03 1.57 4.43
C ALA A 132 8.42 1.35 3.04
N ALA A 133 7.14 0.96 2.97
CA ALA A 133 6.44 0.79 1.70
C ALA A 133 6.27 2.10 0.93
N TYR A 134 5.88 3.17 1.63
CA TYR A 134 5.74 4.50 1.04
C TYR A 134 7.06 5.02 0.47
N ARG A 135 8.16 4.90 1.24
CA ARG A 135 9.49 5.31 0.77
C ARG A 135 9.87 4.58 -0.51
N ASP A 136 9.75 3.25 -0.53
CA ASP A 136 10.16 2.46 -1.69
C ASP A 136 9.26 2.76 -2.92
N TYR A 137 7.97 3.05 -2.71
CA TYR A 137 7.07 3.55 -3.75
C TYR A 137 7.53 4.91 -4.29
N ALA A 138 7.80 5.88 -3.42
CA ALA A 138 8.25 7.22 -3.81
C ALA A 138 9.58 7.18 -4.58
N GLU A 139 10.53 6.34 -4.17
CA GLU A 139 11.79 6.10 -4.89
C GLU A 139 11.55 5.46 -6.27
N SER A 140 10.59 4.52 -6.36
CA SER A 140 10.22 3.88 -7.62
C SER A 140 9.56 4.86 -8.60
N VAL A 141 8.76 5.81 -8.09
CA VAL A 141 8.20 6.91 -8.89
C VAL A 141 9.30 7.87 -9.34
N ALA A 142 10.18 8.29 -8.43
CA ALA A 142 11.27 9.21 -8.74
C ALA A 142 12.26 8.66 -9.78
N SER A 143 12.45 7.34 -9.80
CA SER A 143 13.30 6.65 -10.79
C SER A 143 12.57 6.31 -12.11
N GLY A 144 11.28 6.61 -12.23
CA GLY A 144 10.46 6.29 -13.40
C GLY A 144 10.20 4.80 -13.57
N LEU A 145 10.39 3.99 -12.53
CA LEU A 145 10.02 2.57 -12.51
C LEU A 145 8.50 2.42 -12.37
N VAL A 146 7.89 3.25 -11.53
CA VAL A 146 6.44 3.28 -11.30
C VAL A 146 5.83 4.56 -11.87
N ILE A 147 4.69 4.44 -12.55
CA ILE A 147 3.97 5.60 -13.10
C ILE A 147 2.91 6.04 -12.07
N PRO A 148 3.03 7.25 -11.48
CA PRO A 148 2.07 7.71 -10.49
C PRO A 148 0.67 7.91 -11.11
N PRO A 149 -0.40 7.94 -10.30
CA PRO A 149 -1.75 8.22 -10.79
C PRO A 149 -1.77 9.52 -11.60
N SER A 150 -2.47 9.54 -12.74
CA SER A 150 -2.62 10.73 -13.55
C SER A 150 -3.38 11.79 -12.78
N ASN A 151 -2.71 12.89 -12.46
CA ASN A 151 -3.35 14.06 -11.89
C ASN A 151 -4.21 14.70 -12.99
N SER A 152 -5.53 14.57 -12.92
CA SER A 152 -6.47 15.20 -13.86
C SER A 152 -6.55 16.71 -13.60
N THR A 153 -5.43 17.41 -13.72
CA THR A 153 -5.41 18.86 -13.88
C THR A 153 -5.04 19.15 -15.34
N SER A 154 -6.04 19.16 -16.21
CA SER A 154 -5.87 19.60 -17.59
C SER A 154 -5.63 21.10 -17.62
N SER A 155 -4.37 21.53 -17.63
CA SER A 155 -3.99 22.80 -18.26
C SER A 155 -3.61 22.49 -19.70
N GLY A 156 -4.52 22.78 -20.62
CA GLY A 156 -4.31 22.58 -22.04
C GLY A 156 -3.23 23.54 -22.57
N SER A 157 -2.22 22.97 -23.22
CA SER A 157 -1.43 23.68 -24.22
C SER A 157 -1.17 22.72 -25.38
N GLU A 158 -1.88 22.94 -26.48
CA GLU A 158 -1.62 22.33 -27.78
C GLU A 158 -0.26 22.82 -28.32
N GLY A 159 0.47 21.93 -28.99
CA GLY A 159 1.72 22.20 -29.71
C GLY A 159 2.53 20.90 -29.87
N SER A 160 2.22 20.04 -30.84
CA SER A 160 2.77 20.01 -32.22
C SER A 160 4.22 19.54 -32.30
N GLY A 161 4.45 18.39 -32.95
CA GLY A 161 5.68 18.10 -33.71
C GLY A 161 6.52 16.91 -33.26
N ASP A 162 6.36 15.82 -34.01
CA ASP A 162 7.40 15.03 -34.70
C ASP A 162 8.38 14.09 -33.97
N ASP A 163 8.37 12.85 -34.50
CA ASP A 163 9.45 11.93 -34.84
C ASP A 163 10.17 11.06 -33.77
N ASP A 164 10.04 9.75 -34.03
CA ASP A 164 11.03 8.66 -33.93
C ASP A 164 11.83 8.46 -32.64
N ASP A 165 11.54 7.36 -31.91
CA ASP A 165 12.60 6.44 -31.46
C ASP A 165 12.06 5.04 -31.09
N ASP A 166 12.38 4.07 -31.94
CA ASP A 166 12.24 2.63 -31.74
C ASP A 166 13.50 2.12 -31.03
N GLY A 167 13.40 1.63 -29.77
CA GLY A 167 14.57 0.99 -29.16
C GLY A 167 14.68 0.77 -27.64
N SER A 168 13.67 1.09 -26.81
CA SER A 168 13.86 1.11 -25.33
C SER A 168 13.22 -0.04 -24.53
N ILE A 169 12.47 -0.96 -25.16
CA ILE A 169 11.69 -1.96 -24.38
C ILE A 169 12.54 -3.16 -23.89
N ALA A 170 13.80 -3.31 -24.32
CA ALA A 170 14.58 -4.53 -24.08
C ALA A 170 15.61 -4.51 -22.94
N ARG A 171 15.59 -3.53 -22.01
CA ARG A 171 16.58 -3.47 -20.90
C ARG A 171 16.01 -3.08 -19.52
N ARG A 172 14.92 -3.72 -19.07
CA ARG A 172 14.34 -3.43 -17.73
C ARG A 172 14.28 -4.59 -16.72
N CYS A 173 15.03 -5.68 -16.95
CA CYS A 173 15.07 -6.84 -16.01
C CYS A 173 16.42 -7.04 -15.28
N HIS A 174 17.19 -6.00 -14.99
CA HIS A 174 18.52 -6.21 -14.35
C HIS A 174 18.96 -5.19 -13.31
N LEU A 175 18.04 -4.65 -12.51
CA LEU A 175 18.44 -3.75 -11.43
C LEU A 175 17.58 -3.81 -10.16
N VAL A 176 17.29 -5.03 -9.70
CA VAL A 176 17.06 -5.31 -8.27
C VAL A 176 17.68 -6.67 -7.92
N ARG A 177 19.02 -6.76 -8.02
CA ARG A 177 19.78 -7.76 -7.28
C ARG A 177 20.55 -7.01 -6.20
N ARG A 178 20.07 -7.11 -4.96
CA ARG A 178 20.95 -7.15 -3.79
C ARG A 178 21.01 -8.59 -3.32
#